data_AF-A0A519L0H1-F1
#
_entry.id   AF-A0A519L0H1-F1
#
_cell.length_a   1.000
_cell.length_b   1.000
_cell.length_c   1.000
_cell.angle_alpha   90.00
_cell.angle_beta   90.00
_cell.angle_gamma   90.00
#
_symmetry.space_group_name_H-M   'P 1'
#
loop_
_entity.id
_entity.type
_entity.pdbx_description
1 polymer ?
#
loop_
_entity_poly.entity_id
_entity_poly.type
_entity_poly.pdbx_seq_one_letter_code
_entity_poly.pdbx_strand_id
1 'polypeptide(L)'
;AYLGAGSQTLGKLPKSAMDFLTKAERPAIIVGSGALNGEGGPAVLNALGALAKKVGVVTESWNGFNVLHHAASRVAGLDMGFVPAEGGLTVAEMLKPDALDVLFLLGADEVDPTGSNAFRVYLGSHGDRGAHGADVILPGAAYTEKAGLYVNTEGRVQMAERVVFPKGEAKEDWAIIRALSARVDRTLPYDTLEQLRAKLMGDHPTFGRIDYLPSPASFDVTALGAKGDLGDRVFASAITDPYLSNPIARASATMAELSALRTQPVAMAAE
;
A
#
# COMPACT_ATOMS: atom_id res chain seq x y z
N ALA A 1 -13.69 9.67 20.98
CA ALA A 1 -15.10 9.24 20.92
C ALA A 1 -15.29 8.38 19.68
N TYR A 2 -16.02 7.27 19.77
CA TYR A 2 -16.44 6.50 18.61
C TYR A 2 -17.66 7.18 17.98
N LEU A 3 -17.61 7.44 16.66
CA LEU A 3 -18.66 8.18 15.95
C LEU A 3 -19.58 7.28 15.13
N GLY A 4 -19.12 6.08 14.80
CA GLY A 4 -19.84 5.09 13.99
C GLY A 4 -18.90 4.26 13.11
N ALA A 5 -19.47 3.24 12.46
CA ALA A 5 -18.71 2.17 11.82
C ALA A 5 -18.42 2.37 10.33
N GLY A 6 -19.08 3.33 9.68
CA GLY A 6 -19.24 3.24 8.22
C GLY A 6 -19.52 4.54 7.48
N SER A 7 -19.81 4.38 6.21
CA SER A 7 -20.04 5.45 5.23
C SER A 7 -21.23 6.35 5.60
N GLN A 8 -22.25 5.81 6.28
CA GLN A 8 -23.39 6.60 6.77
C GLN A 8 -22.95 7.69 7.76
N THR A 9 -22.08 7.35 8.70
CA THR A 9 -21.51 8.29 9.68
C THR A 9 -20.65 9.35 8.99
N LEU A 10 -19.89 8.97 7.96
CA LEU A 10 -19.11 9.93 7.17
C LEU A 10 -20.02 10.90 6.41
N GLY A 11 -21.08 10.40 5.79
CA GLY A 11 -22.07 11.21 5.08
C GLY A 11 -22.84 12.16 6.01
N LYS A 12 -23.03 11.78 7.28
CA LYS A 12 -23.73 12.57 8.28
C LYS A 12 -23.05 12.49 9.65
N LEU A 13 -21.97 13.25 9.80
CA LEU A 13 -21.26 13.35 11.08
C LEU A 13 -22.17 13.93 12.19
N PRO A 14 -22.08 13.42 13.43
CA PRO A 14 -22.75 14.02 14.57
C PRO A 14 -22.38 15.51 14.71
N LYS A 15 -23.35 16.35 15.10
CA LYS A 15 -23.15 17.80 15.24
C LYS A 15 -21.96 18.13 16.14
N SER A 16 -21.79 17.40 17.25
CA SER A 16 -20.65 17.58 18.16
C SER A 16 -19.30 17.35 17.49
N ALA A 17 -19.19 16.36 16.60
CA ALA A 17 -17.96 16.09 15.85
C ALA A 17 -17.69 17.17 14.79
N MET A 18 -18.73 17.62 14.09
CA MET A 18 -18.62 18.74 13.14
C MET A 18 -18.20 20.04 13.82
N ASP A 19 -18.81 20.37 14.96
CA ASP A 19 -18.48 21.57 15.74
C ASP A 19 -17.04 21.48 16.28
N PHE A 20 -16.60 20.30 16.72
CA PHE A 20 -15.22 20.05 17.15
C PHE A 20 -14.22 20.32 16.02
N LEU A 21 -14.44 19.73 14.84
CA LEU A 21 -13.55 19.91 13.69
C LEU A 21 -13.51 21.36 13.19
N THR A 22 -14.67 22.04 13.15
CA THR A 22 -14.78 23.41 12.64
C THR A 22 -14.09 24.42 13.57
N LYS A 23 -14.05 24.16 14.89
CA LYS A 23 -13.41 25.04 15.87
C LYS A 23 -11.91 24.78 16.04
N ALA A 24 -11.39 23.70 15.49
CA ALA A 24 -9.98 23.36 15.62
C ALA A 24 -9.12 24.31 14.78
N GLU A 25 -8.01 24.79 15.34
CA GLU A 25 -7.06 25.65 14.61
C GLU A 25 -6.25 24.87 13.57
N ARG A 26 -6.01 23.57 13.83
CA ARG A 26 -5.25 22.65 12.97
C ARG A 26 -5.95 21.29 12.89
N PRO A 27 -7.12 21.21 12.23
CA PRO A 27 -7.87 19.97 12.14
C PRO A 27 -7.12 18.97 11.25
N ALA A 28 -7.12 17.70 11.65
CA ALA A 28 -6.53 16.61 10.88
C ALA A 28 -7.58 15.52 10.60
N ILE A 29 -7.50 14.94 9.41
CA ILE A 29 -8.25 13.76 8.99
C ILE A 29 -7.22 12.71 8.60
N ILE A 30 -7.19 11.59 9.33
CA ILE A 30 -6.32 10.45 9.04
C ILE A 30 -7.19 9.33 8.50
N VAL A 31 -6.96 8.95 7.24
CA VAL A 31 -7.75 7.96 6.51
C VAL A 31 -6.94 6.68 6.41
N GLY A 32 -7.42 5.61 7.04
CA GLY A 32 -6.85 4.29 6.81
C GLY A 32 -7.17 3.81 5.40
N SER A 33 -6.18 3.22 4.71
CA SER A 33 -6.36 2.76 3.32
C SER A 33 -7.50 1.76 3.13
N GLY A 34 -7.90 1.02 4.18
CA GLY A 34 -9.04 0.10 4.13
C GLY A 34 -10.37 0.78 3.77
N ALA A 35 -10.57 2.04 4.18
CA ALA A 35 -11.76 2.82 3.82
C ALA A 35 -11.81 3.21 2.33
N LEU A 36 -10.65 3.20 1.66
CA LEU A 36 -10.49 3.61 0.26
C LEU A 36 -10.49 2.43 -0.72
N ASN A 37 -10.52 1.20 -0.22
CA ASN A 37 -10.50 0.00 -1.07
C ASN A 37 -11.88 -0.29 -1.69
N GLY A 38 -11.86 -0.94 -2.85
CA GLY A 38 -13.06 -1.41 -3.55
C GLY A 38 -13.83 -0.32 -4.29
N GLU A 39 -14.96 -0.70 -4.90
CA GLU A 39 -15.71 0.14 -5.86
C GLU A 39 -16.22 1.45 -5.26
N GLY A 40 -16.60 1.47 -3.98
CA GLY A 40 -17.05 2.71 -3.32
C GLY A 40 -15.91 3.60 -2.80
N GLY A 41 -14.66 3.16 -2.90
CA GLY A 41 -13.48 3.90 -2.42
C GLY A 41 -13.38 5.33 -2.96
N PRO A 42 -13.57 5.55 -4.27
CA PRO A 42 -13.62 6.89 -4.85
C PRO A 42 -14.69 7.81 -4.25
N ALA A 43 -15.89 7.28 -3.96
CA ALA A 43 -16.97 8.06 -3.33
C ALA A 43 -16.64 8.45 -1.88
N VAL A 44 -16.04 7.52 -1.12
CA VAL A 44 -15.53 7.78 0.24
C VAL A 44 -14.46 8.87 0.22
N LEU A 45 -13.50 8.76 -0.70
CA LEU A 45 -12.43 9.75 -0.86
C LEU A 45 -12.98 11.14 -1.22
N ASN A 46 -14.02 11.19 -2.07
CA ASN A 46 -14.69 12.43 -2.42
C ASN A 46 -15.43 13.07 -1.24
N ALA A 47 -16.16 12.27 -0.45
CA ALA A 47 -16.84 12.75 0.76
C ALA A 47 -15.84 13.28 1.80
N LEU A 48 -14.70 12.61 1.96
CA LEU A 48 -13.60 13.08 2.82
C LEU A 48 -13.01 14.40 2.32
N GLY A 49 -12.84 14.57 1.00
CA GLY A 49 -12.42 15.84 0.40
C GLY A 49 -13.39 16.98 0.65
N ALA A 50 -14.70 16.72 0.52
CA ALA A 50 -15.74 17.70 0.83
C ALA A 50 -15.76 18.08 2.33
N LEU A 51 -15.60 17.11 3.22
CA LEU A 51 -15.45 17.35 4.65
C LEU A 51 -14.20 18.18 4.95
N ALA A 52 -13.05 17.79 4.39
CA ALA A 52 -11.77 18.47 4.56
C ALA A 52 -11.85 19.95 4.16
N LYS A 53 -12.51 20.26 3.04
CA LYS A 53 -12.77 21.65 2.62
C LYS A 53 -13.65 22.40 3.61
N LYS A 54 -14.74 21.76 4.06
CA LYS A 54 -15.71 22.39 4.97
C LYS A 54 -15.09 22.77 6.32
N VAL A 55 -14.14 21.98 6.82
CA VAL A 55 -13.50 22.19 8.13
C VAL A 55 -12.09 22.76 8.03
N GLY A 56 -11.62 23.18 6.85
CA GLY A 56 -10.32 23.85 6.70
C GLY A 56 -9.11 22.96 7.01
N VAL A 57 -9.15 21.69 6.65
CA VAL A 57 -8.06 20.72 6.92
C VAL A 57 -6.82 20.98 6.07
N VAL A 58 -6.98 21.61 4.91
CA VAL A 58 -5.86 22.02 4.04
C VAL A 58 -5.96 23.53 3.80
N THR A 59 -4.93 24.25 4.22
CA THR A 59 -4.74 25.70 4.06
C THR A 59 -3.31 25.96 3.55
N GLU A 60 -2.91 27.22 3.41
CA GLU A 60 -1.54 27.57 3.04
C GLU A 60 -0.51 27.20 4.13
N SER A 61 -0.90 27.23 5.41
CA SER A 61 -0.01 27.02 6.56
C SER A 61 -0.18 25.65 7.23
N TRP A 62 -1.14 24.84 6.79
CA TRP A 62 -1.49 23.58 7.41
C TRP A 62 -2.04 22.58 6.39
N ASN A 63 -1.53 21.36 6.43
CA ASN A 63 -2.11 20.23 5.70
C ASN A 63 -2.31 19.06 6.68
N GLY A 64 -3.56 18.91 7.12
CA GLY A 64 -3.98 17.84 8.03
C GLY A 64 -4.64 16.66 7.31
N PHE A 65 -4.67 16.62 5.98
CA PHE A 65 -5.27 15.51 5.24
C PHE A 65 -4.23 14.41 5.02
N ASN A 66 -4.42 13.28 5.70
CA ASN A 66 -3.43 12.20 5.73
C ASN A 66 -4.07 10.88 5.30
N VAL A 67 -3.36 10.12 4.47
CA VAL A 67 -3.68 8.72 4.18
C VAL A 67 -2.65 7.85 4.87
N LEU A 68 -3.12 6.99 5.78
CA LEU A 68 -2.27 6.06 6.51
C LEU A 68 -2.18 4.74 5.74
N HIS A 69 -0.99 4.47 5.22
CA HIS A 69 -0.67 3.23 4.51
C HIS A 69 -0.15 2.16 5.48
N HIS A 70 -0.39 0.89 5.15
CA HIS A 70 -0.01 -0.26 5.98
C HIS A 70 1.08 -1.16 5.36
N ALA A 71 1.54 -0.83 4.15
CA ALA A 71 2.58 -1.59 3.45
C ALA A 71 3.73 -0.66 3.05
N ALA A 72 4.97 -1.05 3.39
CA ALA A 72 6.17 -0.23 3.18
C ALA A 72 6.51 0.04 1.70
N SER A 73 5.96 -0.75 0.78
CA SER A 73 6.10 -0.54 -0.67
C SER A 73 5.06 0.42 -1.25
N ARG A 74 4.00 0.76 -0.50
CA ARG A 74 2.84 1.44 -1.06
C ARG A 74 3.16 2.85 -1.53
N VAL A 75 3.78 3.66 -0.67
CA VAL A 75 4.06 5.08 -1.01
C VAL A 75 5.11 5.16 -2.11
N ALA A 76 6.18 4.37 -2.03
CA ALA A 76 7.18 4.29 -3.09
C ALA A 76 6.55 3.91 -4.44
N GLY A 77 5.65 2.93 -4.45
CA GLY A 77 4.91 2.55 -5.66
C GLY A 77 4.06 3.70 -6.21
N LEU A 78 3.32 4.40 -5.35
CA LEU A 78 2.51 5.55 -5.76
C LEU A 78 3.37 6.71 -6.30
N ASP A 79 4.50 7.01 -5.67
CA ASP A 79 5.44 8.05 -6.11
C ASP A 79 6.06 7.72 -7.48
N MET A 80 6.24 6.43 -7.78
CA MET A 80 6.68 5.94 -9.09
C MET A 80 5.56 5.88 -10.14
N GLY A 81 4.31 6.17 -9.76
CA GLY A 81 3.15 5.99 -10.63
C GLY A 81 2.82 4.51 -10.90
N PHE A 82 3.19 3.61 -9.99
CA PHE A 82 2.91 2.17 -10.05
C PHE A 82 1.44 1.88 -9.72
N VAL A 83 0.56 2.39 -10.58
CA VAL A 83 -0.89 2.20 -10.57
C VAL A 83 -1.31 1.67 -11.94
N PRO A 84 -2.48 1.01 -12.06
CA PRO A 84 -2.99 0.62 -13.38
C PRO A 84 -3.11 1.85 -14.28
N ALA A 85 -2.51 1.76 -15.48
CA ALA A 85 -2.70 2.76 -16.52
C ALA A 85 -4.14 2.71 -17.06
N GLU A 86 -4.49 3.62 -17.97
CA GLU A 86 -5.79 3.57 -18.66
C GLU A 86 -6.00 2.20 -19.32
N GLY A 87 -7.14 1.56 -19.04
CA GLY A 87 -7.44 0.19 -19.47
C GLY A 87 -6.72 -0.92 -18.70
N GLY A 88 -5.87 -0.58 -17.74
CA GLY A 88 -5.22 -1.53 -16.84
C GLY A 88 -6.20 -2.11 -15.82
N LEU A 89 -5.95 -3.36 -15.43
CA LEU A 89 -6.78 -4.08 -14.47
C LEU A 89 -6.44 -3.68 -13.02
N THR A 90 -7.44 -3.64 -12.17
CA THR A 90 -7.26 -3.63 -10.72
C THR A 90 -6.76 -5.00 -10.23
N VAL A 91 -6.21 -5.05 -9.02
CA VAL A 91 -5.81 -6.32 -8.39
C VAL A 91 -6.97 -7.33 -8.36
N ALA A 92 -8.19 -6.89 -8.03
CA ALA A 92 -9.36 -7.77 -7.99
C ALA A 92 -9.73 -8.32 -9.38
N GLU A 93 -9.50 -7.56 -10.44
CA GLU A 93 -9.74 -8.00 -11.81
C GLU A 93 -8.63 -8.93 -12.33
N MET A 94 -7.36 -8.63 -12.00
CA MET A 94 -6.21 -9.49 -12.34
C MET A 94 -6.33 -10.91 -11.79
N LEU A 95 -7.06 -11.10 -10.68
CA LEU A 95 -7.24 -12.39 -10.01
C LEU A 95 -8.44 -13.19 -10.54
N LYS A 96 -9.21 -12.65 -11.49
CA LYS A 96 -10.33 -13.37 -12.11
C LYS A 96 -9.81 -14.40 -13.13
N PRO A 97 -10.58 -15.48 -13.39
CA PRO A 97 -10.27 -16.40 -14.49
C PRO A 97 -10.19 -15.65 -15.82
N ASP A 98 -9.27 -16.08 -16.69
CA ASP A 98 -9.06 -15.58 -18.05
C ASP A 98 -8.75 -14.07 -18.14
N ALA A 99 -8.42 -13.41 -17.02
CA ALA A 99 -8.10 -11.99 -17.00
C ALA A 99 -6.69 -11.67 -17.51
N LEU A 100 -5.76 -12.61 -17.36
CA LEU A 100 -4.35 -12.47 -17.71
C LEU A 100 -3.81 -13.79 -18.26
N ASP A 101 -2.86 -13.70 -19.21
CA ASP A 101 -2.05 -14.85 -19.60
C ASP A 101 -0.94 -15.15 -18.58
N VAL A 102 -0.39 -14.09 -17.96
CA VAL A 102 0.70 -14.16 -16.97
C VAL A 102 0.39 -13.27 -15.77
N LEU A 103 0.48 -13.83 -14.57
CA LEU A 103 0.34 -13.11 -13.30
C LEU A 103 1.67 -13.11 -12.55
N PHE A 104 2.34 -11.95 -12.48
CA PHE A 104 3.61 -11.78 -11.78
C PHE A 104 3.39 -11.21 -10.37
N LEU A 105 3.61 -12.04 -9.35
CA LEU A 105 3.44 -11.72 -7.94
C LEU A 105 4.79 -11.33 -7.33
N LEU A 106 5.07 -10.02 -7.27
CA LEU A 106 6.28 -9.48 -6.62
C LEU A 106 6.04 -9.34 -5.11
N GLY A 107 6.33 -10.39 -4.35
CA GLY A 107 6.17 -10.46 -2.89
C GLY A 107 4.72 -10.24 -2.45
N ALA A 108 3.77 -10.58 -3.32
CA ALA A 108 2.36 -10.28 -3.14
C ALA A 108 1.63 -11.47 -2.52
N ASP A 109 1.51 -11.45 -1.19
CA ASP A 109 0.88 -12.53 -0.39
C ASP A 109 -0.38 -12.07 0.36
N GLU A 110 -0.77 -10.81 0.22
CA GLU A 110 -2.04 -10.27 0.75
C GLU A 110 -3.20 -10.45 -0.24
N VAL A 111 -3.00 -11.28 -1.27
CA VAL A 111 -3.99 -11.63 -2.29
C VAL A 111 -4.13 -13.14 -2.37
N ASP A 112 -5.28 -13.61 -2.85
CA ASP A 112 -5.51 -15.01 -3.16
C ASP A 112 -5.46 -15.20 -4.69
N PRO A 113 -4.38 -15.75 -5.25
CA PRO A 113 -4.23 -15.96 -6.69
C PRO A 113 -4.92 -17.22 -7.20
N THR A 114 -5.63 -17.99 -6.36
CA THR A 114 -6.26 -19.27 -6.78
C THR A 114 -7.42 -19.09 -7.75
N GLY A 115 -8.02 -17.90 -7.81
CA GLY A 115 -9.06 -17.56 -8.79
C GLY A 115 -8.54 -17.35 -10.21
N SER A 116 -7.24 -17.13 -10.39
CA SER A 116 -6.61 -16.90 -11.68
C SER A 116 -6.04 -18.19 -12.27
N ASN A 117 -6.28 -18.43 -13.55
CA ASN A 117 -5.68 -19.51 -14.34
C ASN A 117 -4.49 -19.05 -15.21
N ALA A 118 -4.05 -17.80 -15.06
CA ALA A 118 -2.83 -17.28 -15.68
C ALA A 118 -1.59 -18.10 -15.28
N PHE A 119 -0.53 -18.05 -16.10
CA PHE A 119 0.78 -18.54 -15.70
C PHE A 119 1.34 -17.68 -14.56
N ARG A 120 1.47 -18.26 -13.36
CA ARG A 120 1.81 -17.56 -12.12
C ARG A 120 3.30 -17.61 -11.84
N VAL A 121 3.92 -16.43 -11.79
CA VAL A 121 5.32 -16.26 -11.37
C VAL A 121 5.33 -15.55 -10.03
N TYR A 122 5.87 -16.20 -8.99
CA TYR A 122 6.07 -15.58 -7.69
C TYR A 122 7.53 -15.20 -7.50
N LEU A 123 7.81 -13.92 -7.25
CA LEU A 123 9.13 -13.44 -6.82
C LEU A 123 9.03 -12.97 -5.37
N GLY A 124 9.61 -13.69 -4.43
CA GLY A 124 9.55 -13.32 -3.02
C GLY A 124 10.54 -14.08 -2.16
N SER A 125 10.62 -13.69 -0.88
CA SER A 125 11.57 -14.26 0.09
C SER A 125 10.97 -15.37 0.96
N HIS A 126 9.64 -15.42 1.06
CA HIS A 126 8.90 -16.38 1.88
C HIS A 126 7.80 -17.02 1.02
N GLY A 127 7.47 -18.28 1.29
CA GLY A 127 6.34 -18.93 0.65
C GLY A 127 5.08 -18.81 1.50
N ASP A 128 4.10 -18.04 1.05
CA ASP A 128 2.76 -17.95 1.64
C ASP A 128 1.72 -17.99 0.51
N ARG A 129 0.59 -17.26 0.62
CA ARG A 129 -0.52 -17.29 -0.35
C ARG A 129 -0.10 -17.05 -1.79
N GLY A 130 0.81 -16.10 -2.03
CA GLY A 130 1.24 -15.74 -3.39
C GLY A 130 2.14 -16.80 -4.02
N ALA A 131 2.96 -17.48 -3.22
CA ALA A 131 3.82 -18.56 -3.68
C ALA A 131 3.06 -19.89 -3.86
N HIS A 132 1.97 -20.08 -3.10
CA HIS A 132 1.23 -21.32 -3.09
C HIS A 132 0.58 -21.59 -4.46
N GLY A 133 1.01 -22.67 -5.11
CA GLY A 133 0.53 -23.03 -6.44
C GLY A 133 1.07 -22.15 -7.58
N ALA A 134 2.08 -21.31 -7.35
CA ALA A 134 2.77 -20.62 -8.44
C ALA A 134 3.45 -21.63 -9.38
N ASP A 135 3.40 -21.37 -10.69
CA ASP A 135 4.04 -22.22 -11.71
C ASP A 135 5.57 -22.07 -11.69
N VAL A 136 6.05 -20.86 -11.38
CA VAL A 136 7.47 -20.55 -11.19
C VAL A 136 7.66 -19.73 -9.93
N ILE A 137 8.67 -20.13 -9.12
CA ILE A 137 9.11 -19.39 -7.95
C ILE A 137 10.52 -18.86 -8.21
N LEU A 138 10.69 -17.55 -8.06
CA LEU A 138 11.96 -16.84 -8.15
C LEU A 138 12.36 -16.38 -6.74
N PRO A 139 13.38 -16.98 -6.10
CA PRO A 139 13.74 -16.66 -4.73
C PRO A 139 14.38 -15.27 -4.64
N GLY A 140 13.64 -14.32 -4.08
CA GLY A 140 14.08 -12.95 -3.83
C GLY A 140 14.69 -12.78 -2.43
N ALA A 141 15.42 -11.69 -2.24
CA ALA A 141 16.05 -11.36 -0.96
C ALA A 141 15.07 -10.71 0.02
N ALA A 142 15.15 -11.04 1.31
CA ALA A 142 14.42 -10.36 2.38
C ALA A 142 14.94 -8.92 2.58
N TYR A 143 14.22 -8.09 3.35
CA TYR A 143 14.57 -6.67 3.53
C TYR A 143 15.94 -6.46 4.23
N THR A 144 16.39 -7.42 5.04
CA THR A 144 17.72 -7.41 5.70
C THR A 144 18.84 -7.91 4.79
N GLU A 145 18.49 -8.48 3.63
CA GLU A 145 19.39 -9.16 2.70
C GLU A 145 19.75 -8.34 1.46
N LYS A 146 19.20 -7.12 1.34
CA LYS A 146 19.39 -6.24 0.19
C LYS A 146 19.43 -4.78 0.59
N ALA A 147 20.14 -3.97 -0.19
CA ALA A 147 20.05 -2.53 -0.06
C ALA A 147 18.80 -2.03 -0.81
N GLY A 148 17.90 -1.35 -0.11
CA GLY A 148 16.59 -0.95 -0.64
C GLY A 148 16.24 0.49 -0.33
N LEU A 149 15.45 1.13 -1.18
CA LEU A 149 14.79 2.39 -0.87
C LEU A 149 13.35 2.10 -0.47
N TYR A 150 12.94 2.64 0.67
CA TYR A 150 11.58 2.55 1.20
C TYR A 150 11.04 3.95 1.39
N VAL A 151 9.75 4.15 1.16
CA VAL A 151 9.09 5.44 1.42
C VAL A 151 8.00 5.23 2.46
N ASN A 152 8.11 5.93 3.58
CA ASN A 152 7.15 5.82 4.67
C ASN A 152 5.87 6.64 4.39
N THR A 153 4.88 6.58 5.30
CA THR A 153 3.57 7.22 5.10
C THR A 153 3.59 8.76 5.04
N GLU A 154 4.67 9.40 5.50
CA GLU A 154 4.87 10.86 5.44
C GLU A 154 5.68 11.28 4.19
N GLY A 155 5.98 10.34 3.29
CA GLY A 155 6.71 10.61 2.04
C GLY A 155 8.23 10.67 2.20
N ARG A 156 8.79 10.27 3.35
CA ARG A 156 10.24 10.25 3.57
C ARG A 156 10.85 9.00 2.93
N VAL A 157 11.82 9.23 2.05
CA VAL A 157 12.62 8.17 1.45
C VAL A 157 13.71 7.75 2.43
N GLN A 158 13.79 6.47 2.73
CA GLN A 158 14.75 5.87 3.65
C GLN A 158 15.55 4.80 2.90
N MET A 159 16.84 4.71 3.20
CA MET A 159 17.71 3.68 2.65
C MET A 159 17.97 2.60 3.69
N ALA A 160 17.60 1.36 3.37
CA ALA A 160 18.04 0.19 4.11
C ALA A 160 19.36 -0.32 3.53
N GLU A 161 20.26 -0.74 4.40
CA GLU A 161 21.51 -1.41 4.04
C GLU A 161 21.38 -2.92 4.23
N ARG A 162 22.14 -3.67 3.44
CA ARG A 162 22.22 -5.12 3.59
C ARG A 162 23.00 -5.47 4.85
N VAL A 163 22.40 -6.27 5.72
CA VAL A 163 23.02 -6.74 6.96
C VAL A 163 23.57 -8.16 6.82
N VAL A 164 22.88 -9.01 6.05
CA VAL A 164 23.29 -10.39 5.76
C VAL A 164 23.13 -10.71 4.28
N PHE A 165 23.76 -11.75 3.77
CA PHE A 165 23.58 -12.14 2.36
C PHE A 165 22.27 -12.90 2.14
N PRO A 166 21.66 -12.81 0.94
CA PRO A 166 20.51 -13.63 0.58
C PRO A 166 20.78 -15.11 0.81
N LYS A 167 19.80 -15.82 1.36
CA LYS A 167 19.94 -17.24 1.68
C LYS A 167 19.97 -18.12 0.42
N GLY A 168 20.92 -19.05 0.37
CA GLY A 168 21.01 -20.06 -0.69
C GLY A 168 21.25 -19.43 -2.06
N GLU A 169 20.37 -19.70 -3.02
CA GLU A 169 20.46 -19.15 -4.38
C GLU A 169 19.62 -17.89 -4.59
N ALA A 170 19.00 -17.36 -3.53
CA ALA A 170 18.23 -16.14 -3.59
C ALA A 170 19.08 -14.96 -4.10
N LYS A 171 18.44 -14.03 -4.81
CA LYS A 171 19.09 -12.84 -5.38
C LYS A 171 18.29 -11.59 -5.03
N GLU A 172 18.93 -10.43 -5.13
CA GLU A 172 18.23 -9.16 -5.01
C GLU A 172 17.17 -9.05 -6.12
N ASP A 173 15.95 -8.62 -5.77
CA ASP A 173 14.78 -8.65 -6.66
C ASP A 173 15.03 -7.92 -7.98
N TRP A 174 15.72 -6.78 -7.93
CA TRP A 174 16.05 -6.00 -9.12
C TRP A 174 16.97 -6.76 -10.09
N ALA A 175 17.90 -7.56 -9.57
CA ALA A 175 18.83 -8.35 -10.37
C ALA A 175 18.09 -9.50 -11.06
N ILE A 176 17.11 -10.11 -10.37
CA ILE A 176 16.22 -11.12 -10.96
C ILE A 176 15.41 -10.51 -12.10
N ILE A 177 14.76 -9.36 -11.87
CA ILE A 177 13.96 -8.66 -12.89
C ILE A 177 14.85 -8.24 -14.08
N ARG A 178 16.06 -7.72 -13.80
CA ARG A 178 17.04 -7.36 -14.82
C ARG A 178 17.48 -8.57 -15.65
N ALA A 179 17.74 -9.72 -15.02
CA ALA A 179 18.07 -10.94 -15.73
C ALA A 179 16.89 -11.45 -16.59
N LEU A 180 15.68 -11.43 -16.03
CA LEU A 180 14.45 -11.80 -16.73
C LEU A 180 14.22 -10.92 -17.96
N SER A 181 14.45 -9.60 -17.84
CA SER A 181 14.28 -8.65 -18.94
C SER A 181 15.11 -9.01 -20.18
N ALA A 182 16.32 -9.55 -19.99
CA ALA A 182 17.16 -10.00 -21.09
C ALA A 182 16.66 -11.33 -21.71
N ARG A 183 16.00 -12.19 -20.93
CA ARG A 183 15.42 -13.45 -21.42
C ARG A 183 14.16 -13.26 -22.25
N VAL A 184 13.52 -12.09 -22.14
CA VAL A 184 12.32 -11.72 -22.91
C VAL A 184 12.62 -10.63 -23.96
N ASP A 185 13.89 -10.45 -24.32
CA ASP A 185 14.36 -9.48 -25.32
C ASP A 185 13.94 -8.02 -25.04
N ARG A 186 13.76 -7.67 -23.76
CA ARG A 186 13.43 -6.32 -23.26
C ARG A 186 14.43 -5.86 -22.21
N THR A 187 15.71 -6.05 -22.50
CA THR A 187 16.83 -5.76 -21.60
C THR A 187 16.72 -4.35 -21.00
N LEU A 188 16.62 -4.29 -19.68
CA LEU A 188 16.59 -3.02 -18.93
C LEU A 188 17.98 -2.34 -18.96
N PRO A 189 18.06 -1.01 -19.03
CA PRO A 189 19.30 -0.28 -19.36
C PRO A 189 20.19 -0.01 -18.13
N TYR A 190 20.38 -1.02 -17.27
CA TYR A 190 21.23 -0.92 -16.08
C TYR A 190 21.74 -2.31 -15.67
N ASP A 191 22.99 -2.38 -15.24
CA ASP A 191 23.66 -3.62 -14.81
C ASP A 191 24.10 -3.58 -13.33
N THR A 192 24.03 -2.40 -12.70
CA THR A 192 24.36 -2.23 -11.27
C THR A 192 23.24 -1.53 -10.50
N LEU A 193 23.25 -1.68 -9.18
CA LEU A 193 22.30 -1.02 -8.30
C LEU A 193 22.43 0.52 -8.37
N GLU A 194 23.64 1.03 -8.55
CA GLU A 194 23.89 2.47 -8.71
C GLU A 194 23.25 3.01 -9.99
N GLN A 195 23.37 2.27 -11.11
CA GLN A 195 22.73 2.65 -12.37
C GLN A 195 21.20 2.59 -12.27
N LEU A 196 20.66 1.56 -11.61
CA LEU A 196 19.23 1.48 -11.32
C LEU A 196 18.76 2.67 -10.49
N ARG A 197 19.49 3.02 -9.42
CA ARG A 197 19.17 4.18 -8.58
C ARG A 197 19.27 5.49 -9.35
N ALA A 198 20.30 5.66 -10.18
CA ALA A 198 20.45 6.83 -11.03
C ALA A 198 19.27 6.98 -12.00
N LYS A 199 18.81 5.88 -12.60
CA LYS A 199 17.60 5.87 -13.43
C LYS A 199 16.35 6.25 -12.62
N LEU A 200 16.13 5.60 -11.46
CA LEU A 200 15.01 5.89 -10.57
C LEU A 200 14.97 7.37 -10.17
N MET A 201 16.11 7.93 -9.76
CA MET A 201 16.21 9.33 -9.34
C MET A 201 16.11 10.31 -10.52
N GLY A 202 16.50 9.89 -11.73
CA GLY A 202 16.28 10.66 -12.95
C GLY A 202 14.80 10.75 -13.33
N ASP A 203 14.08 9.63 -13.23
CA ASP A 203 12.65 9.55 -13.53
C ASP A 203 11.78 10.14 -12.40
N HIS A 204 12.20 9.96 -11.14
CA HIS A 204 11.50 10.37 -9.92
C HIS A 204 12.46 11.07 -8.93
N PRO A 205 12.71 12.38 -9.07
CA PRO A 205 13.72 13.11 -8.30
C PRO A 205 13.55 13.09 -6.77
N THR A 206 12.34 12.83 -6.27
CA THR A 206 12.06 12.70 -4.84
C THR A 206 12.89 11.59 -4.18
N PHE A 207 13.15 10.49 -4.91
CA PHE A 207 13.97 9.36 -4.44
C PHE A 207 15.43 9.71 -4.16
N GLY A 208 15.93 10.85 -4.67
CA GLY A 208 17.27 11.35 -4.39
C GLY A 208 17.41 12.07 -3.04
N ARG A 209 16.30 12.35 -2.35
CA ARG A 209 16.28 13.10 -1.07
C ARG A 209 16.13 12.16 0.12
N ILE A 210 17.16 11.38 0.39
CA ILE A 210 17.18 10.43 1.51
C ILE A 210 17.04 11.16 2.85
N ASP A 211 16.20 10.61 3.73
CA ASP A 211 15.86 11.09 5.08
C ASP A 211 15.28 12.50 5.16
N TYR A 212 14.95 13.12 4.03
CA TYR A 212 14.29 14.41 3.98
C TYR A 212 12.77 14.26 4.08
N LEU A 213 12.13 15.08 4.93
CA LEU A 213 10.66 15.18 4.97
C LEU A 213 10.20 16.12 3.85
N PRO A 214 9.43 15.66 2.86
CA PRO A 214 8.88 16.55 1.85
C PRO A 214 8.07 17.68 2.49
N SER A 215 8.17 18.89 1.94
CA SER A 215 7.31 19.98 2.37
C SER A 215 5.85 19.62 2.07
N PRO A 216 4.90 19.87 3.00
CA PRO A 216 3.50 19.60 2.75
C PRO A 216 3.03 20.36 1.50
N ALA A 217 2.51 19.65 0.52
CA ALA A 217 1.88 20.29 -0.62
C ALA A 217 0.51 20.84 -0.22
N SER A 218 0.19 22.06 -0.63
CA SER A 218 -1.21 22.51 -0.69
C SER A 218 -1.83 21.92 -1.95
N PHE A 219 -3.05 21.41 -1.85
CA PHE A 219 -3.76 20.81 -2.98
C PHE A 219 -5.27 21.02 -2.81
N ASP A 220 -6.00 20.98 -3.93
CA ASP A 220 -7.46 21.07 -3.89
C ASP A 220 -8.06 19.75 -3.41
N VAL A 221 -8.44 19.70 -2.14
CA VAL A 221 -9.13 18.56 -1.54
C VAL A 221 -10.46 18.21 -2.22
N THR A 222 -11.06 19.11 -3.02
CA THR A 222 -12.29 18.78 -3.77
C THR A 222 -12.06 18.01 -5.05
N ALA A 223 -10.81 17.92 -5.51
CA ALA A 223 -10.42 17.05 -6.61
C ALA A 223 -10.23 15.59 -6.17
N LEU A 224 -10.34 15.31 -4.87
CA LEU A 224 -10.20 13.95 -4.34
C LEU A 224 -11.38 13.06 -4.73
N GLY A 225 -11.04 11.83 -5.13
CA GLY A 225 -12.02 10.77 -5.42
C GLY A 225 -12.93 11.10 -6.60
N ALA A 226 -14.08 10.40 -6.65
CA ALA A 226 -15.12 10.64 -7.64
C ALA A 226 -16.47 10.75 -6.92
N LYS A 227 -17.34 11.63 -7.39
CA LYS A 227 -18.72 11.72 -6.86
C LYS A 227 -19.42 10.39 -7.13
N GLY A 228 -20.14 9.89 -6.13
CA GLY A 228 -20.89 8.65 -6.20
C GLY A 228 -21.69 8.41 -4.95
N ASP A 229 -22.49 7.36 -4.94
CA ASP A 229 -23.19 6.92 -3.73
C ASP A 229 -22.18 6.35 -2.73
N LEU A 230 -22.30 6.78 -1.47
CA LEU A 230 -21.51 6.25 -0.37
C LEU A 230 -21.96 4.82 0.00
N GLY A 231 -23.20 4.47 -0.33
CA GLY A 231 -23.83 3.20 0.02
C GLY A 231 -23.85 2.94 1.52
N ASP A 232 -24.23 1.72 1.90
CA ASP A 232 -24.16 1.23 3.28
C ASP A 232 -22.91 0.36 3.48
N ARG A 233 -21.78 1.01 3.80
CA ARG A 233 -20.48 0.36 3.90
C ARG A 233 -19.96 0.45 5.32
N VAL A 234 -19.58 -0.68 5.89
CA VAL A 234 -18.81 -0.73 7.13
C VAL A 234 -17.33 -0.60 6.79
N PHE A 235 -16.64 0.35 7.43
CA PHE A 235 -15.20 0.48 7.30
C PHE A 235 -14.51 -0.57 8.16
N ALA A 236 -13.61 -1.32 7.54
CA ALA A 236 -12.81 -2.34 8.22
C ALA A 236 -11.32 -2.06 8.03
N SER A 237 -10.53 -2.45 9.04
CA SER A 237 -9.08 -2.47 8.92
C SER A 237 -8.65 -3.55 7.92
N ALA A 238 -7.71 -3.22 7.03
CA ALA A 238 -7.04 -4.22 6.21
C ALA A 238 -6.15 -5.17 7.04
N ILE A 239 -5.71 -4.72 8.21
CA ILE A 239 -4.97 -5.52 9.18
C ILE A 239 -5.97 -6.11 10.18
N THR A 240 -6.24 -7.41 10.07
CA THR A 240 -7.05 -8.18 11.01
C THR A 240 -6.23 -8.66 12.21
N ASP A 241 -4.97 -9.04 11.95
CA ASP A 241 -3.98 -9.41 12.95
C ASP A 241 -2.67 -8.63 12.76
N PRO A 242 -2.30 -7.72 13.70
CA PRO A 242 -1.09 -6.94 13.58
C PRO A 242 0.18 -7.80 13.66
N TYR A 243 0.13 -8.98 14.29
CA TYR A 243 1.27 -9.89 14.39
C TYR A 243 1.46 -10.73 13.13
N LEU A 244 0.43 -10.86 12.29
CA LEU A 244 0.44 -11.72 11.09
C LEU A 244 0.22 -10.91 9.80
N SER A 245 0.72 -9.67 9.79
CA SER A 245 0.41 -8.64 8.80
C SER A 245 1.16 -8.76 7.46
N ASN A 246 2.18 -9.61 7.37
CA ASN A 246 2.95 -9.85 6.15
C ASN A 246 3.61 -11.25 6.17
N PRO A 247 4.20 -11.73 5.06
CA PRO A 247 4.77 -13.08 4.97
C PRO A 247 5.88 -13.38 5.97
N ILE A 248 6.72 -12.40 6.28
CA ILE A 248 7.83 -12.58 7.24
C ILE A 248 7.24 -12.79 8.63
N ALA A 249 6.26 -11.97 9.01
CA ALA A 249 5.59 -12.08 10.30
C ALA A 249 4.80 -13.39 10.40
N ARG A 250 4.13 -13.82 9.32
CA ARG A 250 3.41 -15.10 9.27
C ARG A 250 4.32 -16.33 9.33
N ALA A 251 5.54 -16.22 8.84
CA ALA A 251 6.55 -17.27 8.98
C ALA A 251 7.26 -17.29 10.35
N SER A 252 6.99 -16.31 11.23
CA SER A 252 7.63 -16.21 12.54
C SER A 252 6.86 -16.98 13.62
N ALA A 253 7.52 -17.94 14.26
CA ALA A 253 6.97 -18.67 15.40
C ALA A 253 6.61 -17.72 16.56
N THR A 254 7.46 -16.73 16.84
CA THR A 254 7.22 -15.74 17.90
C THR A 254 5.97 -14.91 17.61
N MET A 255 5.76 -14.49 16.36
CA MET A 255 4.56 -13.73 16.01
C MET A 255 3.29 -14.60 16.08
N ALA A 256 3.40 -15.88 15.72
CA ALA A 256 2.29 -16.83 15.88
C ALA A 256 1.90 -17.02 17.35
N GLU A 257 2.88 -17.12 18.26
CA GLU A 257 2.63 -17.17 19.70
C GLU A 257 1.96 -15.89 20.22
N LEU A 258 2.43 -14.71 19.79
CA LEU A 258 1.82 -13.43 20.18
C LEU A 258 0.39 -13.28 19.65
N SER A 259 0.13 -13.74 18.42
CA SER A 259 -1.21 -13.81 17.85
C SER A 259 -2.13 -14.72 18.66
N ALA A 260 -1.66 -15.91 19.07
CA ALA A 260 -2.45 -16.86 19.86
C ALA A 260 -2.80 -16.34 21.26
N LEU A 261 -1.92 -15.54 21.87
CA LEU A 261 -2.15 -14.89 23.17
C LEU A 261 -3.03 -13.65 23.07
N ARG A 262 -3.26 -13.13 21.86
CA ARG A 262 -4.08 -11.94 21.66
C ARG A 262 -5.52 -12.25 22.02
N THR A 263 -6.06 -11.51 22.99
CA THR A 263 -7.52 -11.46 23.17
C THR A 263 -8.12 -10.94 21.88
N GLN A 264 -9.00 -11.73 21.25
CA GLN A 264 -9.73 -11.31 20.07
C GLN A 264 -10.32 -9.91 20.33
N PRO A 265 -10.21 -8.96 19.38
CA PRO A 265 -10.89 -7.69 19.53
C PRO A 265 -12.35 -8.00 19.85
N VAL A 266 -12.87 -7.47 20.95
CA VAL A 266 -14.31 -7.48 21.19
C VAL A 266 -14.90 -6.82 19.96
N ALA A 267 -15.63 -7.58 19.14
CA ALA A 267 -16.41 -7.01 18.07
C ALA A 267 -17.26 -5.94 18.76
N MET A 268 -16.99 -4.66 18.48
CA MET A 268 -17.91 -3.62 18.93
C MET A 268 -19.18 -3.87 18.13
N ALA A 269 -20.07 -4.65 18.73
CA ALA A 269 -21.38 -4.92 18.19
C ALA A 269 -22.01 -3.56 17.89
N ALA A 270 -22.56 -3.44 16.68
CA ALA A 270 -23.41 -2.34 16.32
C ALA A 270 -24.61 -2.34 17.27
N GLU A 271 -24.61 -1.41 18.23
CA GLU A 271 -25.84 -0.78 18.72
C GLU A 271 -26.05 0.53 17.95
#